data_AF-A0A8D3CY65-F1
#
_entry.id   AF-A0A8D3CY65-F1
#
_cell.length_a   1.000
_cell.length_b   1.000
_cell.length_c   1.000
_cell.angle_alpha   90.00
_cell.angle_beta   90.00
_cell.angle_gamma   90.00
#
_symmetry.space_group_name_H-M   'P 1'
#
loop_
_entity.id
_entity.type
_entity.pdbx_description
1 polymer ?
#
loop_
_entity_poly.entity_id
_entity_poly.type
_entity_poly.pdbx_seq_one_letter_code
_entity_poly.pdbx_strand_id
1 'polypeptide(L)'
;MASGKKTMSVSSYTSGGSRRSYAPASSGYSVTKRTSYGVGSGVPSFSSASMGGGSYGFGSSYGSGSGQGGFIHPQITAVQTNQSLLAPLNLEIDPNIQAVRTQEKEQIKTLNNRFASFIDKVRFLEQQNKMLETKWSLLQDQTTTRSNIDGMFEAYISNLRRQLDGLGNEKVKLEGELRNMQGLVEDFKRKYEEEINKRAAAENEFVLLKKDVDAAYMNKVELEARADALQDEINFLRAVYEAELRELQGQIKDTSVIVEMDNSRNLDMDSIVAEVRAQYEDIANRSRAEAETWYKQKYEEMQSSAGQYGEDLRSTKAEISELNRMIARLQNEIEAVKGQRANLEAQIAEAEERGELAVKDAKLRIRDLEDALQRAKQDMARQVREYQELMNVKLALDIEIATYRKLLEGEESRIASGGSNATIHVQQSSGGYSSSASGGGYGGGYASGGFSSGGGGGGGYGSSTITKSTVSSSSTRRY
;
A
#
# COMPACT_ATOMS: atom_id res chain seq x y z
N MET A 1 46.37 -66.63 -23.94
CA MET A 1 45.74 -66.96 -22.64
C MET A 1 44.85 -65.80 -22.21
N ALA A 2 43.63 -66.12 -21.80
CA ALA A 2 42.60 -65.27 -21.17
C ALA A 2 42.06 -64.05 -21.95
N SER A 3 41.08 -64.33 -22.82
CA SER A 3 40.07 -63.39 -23.32
C SER A 3 39.01 -63.15 -22.24
N GLY A 4 38.73 -61.90 -21.89
CA GLY A 4 37.65 -61.50 -21.00
C GLY A 4 36.63 -60.64 -21.74
N LYS A 5 35.69 -61.26 -22.45
CA LYS A 5 34.52 -60.58 -23.03
C LYS A 5 33.57 -60.18 -21.89
N LYS A 6 33.31 -58.89 -21.73
CA LYS A 6 32.12 -58.40 -20.99
C LYS A 6 31.11 -57.87 -21.99
N THR A 7 29.98 -58.56 -22.04
CA THR A 7 28.80 -58.29 -22.84
C THR A 7 28.02 -57.10 -22.25
N MET A 8 27.70 -56.12 -23.10
CA MET A 8 26.79 -55.01 -22.79
C MET A 8 25.34 -55.51 -22.89
N SER A 9 24.55 -55.39 -21.82
CA SER A 9 23.09 -55.52 -21.86
C SER A 9 22.47 -54.13 -21.89
N VAL A 10 21.86 -53.76 -23.01
CA VAL A 10 21.04 -52.54 -23.15
C VAL A 10 19.63 -52.88 -22.69
N SER A 11 19.22 -52.30 -21.56
CA SER A 11 17.83 -52.38 -21.08
C SER A 11 17.08 -51.14 -21.55
N SER A 12 16.16 -51.32 -22.50
CA SER A 12 15.23 -50.30 -22.96
C SER A 12 14.12 -50.11 -21.92
N TYR A 13 14.04 -48.92 -21.34
CA TYR A 13 12.88 -48.50 -20.57
C TYR A 13 11.96 -47.67 -21.48
N THR A 14 10.84 -48.28 -21.87
CA THR A 14 9.71 -47.61 -22.48
C THR A 14 8.82 -47.04 -21.37
N SER A 15 8.90 -45.74 -21.10
CA SER A 15 7.87 -45.04 -20.32
C SER A 15 7.00 -44.22 -21.27
N GLY A 16 5.79 -44.71 -21.51
CA GLY A 16 4.78 -44.07 -22.36
C GLY A 16 4.36 -42.72 -21.82
N GLY A 17 4.42 -41.69 -22.66
CA GLY A 17 3.83 -40.39 -22.40
C GLY A 17 2.33 -40.41 -22.69
N SER A 18 1.50 -40.32 -21.65
CA SER A 18 0.10 -39.90 -21.79
C SER A 18 0.02 -38.38 -21.70
N ARG A 19 -0.02 -37.72 -22.88
CA ARG A 19 -0.47 -36.33 -22.99
C ARG A 19 -1.98 -36.29 -22.82
N ARG A 20 -2.46 -35.69 -21.73
CA ARG A 20 -3.88 -35.36 -21.54
C ARG A 20 -4.06 -33.88 -21.85
N SER A 21 -4.56 -33.59 -23.04
CA SER A 21 -5.03 -32.29 -23.48
C SER A 21 -6.35 -31.96 -22.77
N TYR A 22 -6.39 -30.89 -22.00
CA TYR A 22 -7.64 -30.24 -21.60
C TYR A 22 -7.83 -29.00 -22.48
N ALA A 23 -8.84 -29.06 -23.35
CA ALA A 23 -9.39 -27.89 -24.01
C ALA A 23 -10.34 -27.17 -23.05
N PRO A 24 -10.33 -25.83 -22.93
CA PRO A 24 -11.47 -25.11 -22.39
C PRO A 24 -12.50 -24.90 -23.50
N ALA A 25 -13.71 -25.37 -23.21
CA ALA A 25 -14.89 -25.18 -24.04
C ALA A 25 -15.28 -23.69 -24.10
N SER A 26 -15.63 -23.28 -25.31
CA SER A 26 -16.31 -22.03 -25.65
C SER A 26 -17.64 -21.88 -24.91
N SER A 27 -17.87 -20.71 -24.30
CA SER A 27 -19.21 -20.18 -24.13
C SER A 27 -19.16 -18.67 -24.39
N GLY A 28 -19.69 -18.28 -25.54
CA GLY A 28 -19.91 -16.90 -25.92
C GLY A 28 -21.37 -16.52 -25.69
N TYR A 29 -21.59 -15.36 -25.08
CA TYR A 29 -22.83 -14.58 -25.14
C TYR A 29 -22.41 -13.10 -25.05
N SER A 30 -22.31 -12.40 -26.19
CA SER A 30 -23.34 -11.52 -26.76
C SER A 30 -23.58 -10.25 -25.93
N VAL A 31 -22.83 -9.19 -26.24
CA VAL A 31 -23.20 -7.81 -25.94
C VAL A 31 -24.26 -7.40 -26.95
N THR A 32 -25.47 -7.08 -26.48
CA THR A 32 -26.51 -6.46 -27.31
C THR A 32 -27.08 -5.26 -26.57
N LYS A 33 -26.91 -4.09 -27.19
CA LYS A 33 -27.60 -2.85 -26.88
C LYS A 33 -29.11 -3.05 -26.99
N ARG A 34 -29.88 -2.54 -26.03
CA ARG A 34 -31.23 -1.99 -26.29
C ARG A 34 -31.46 -0.74 -25.47
N THR A 35 -31.54 0.36 -26.20
CA THR A 35 -32.31 1.57 -25.90
C THR A 35 -33.79 1.25 -26.14
N SER A 36 -34.70 1.68 -25.25
CA SER A 36 -36.07 2.07 -25.62
C SER A 36 -37.00 2.47 -24.47
N TYR A 37 -37.32 3.77 -24.42
CA TYR A 37 -38.62 4.45 -24.30
C TYR A 37 -39.75 3.95 -23.36
N GLY A 38 -40.44 4.93 -22.75
CA GLY A 38 -41.81 4.79 -22.22
C GLY A 38 -42.05 5.51 -20.89
N VAL A 39 -42.16 6.85 -20.88
CA VAL A 39 -43.43 7.62 -20.74
C VAL A 39 -43.92 7.71 -19.28
N GLY A 40 -43.95 8.94 -18.75
CA GLY A 40 -44.51 9.24 -17.43
C GLY A 40 -44.35 10.71 -17.05
N SER A 41 -45.04 11.58 -17.79
CA SER A 41 -45.24 13.00 -17.56
C SER A 41 -45.81 13.31 -16.16
N GLY A 42 -45.45 14.43 -15.54
CA GLY A 42 -46.19 14.92 -14.36
C GLY A 42 -45.44 15.93 -13.49
N VAL A 43 -45.54 17.20 -13.88
CA VAL A 43 -45.31 18.43 -13.11
C VAL A 43 -46.04 18.46 -11.73
N PRO A 44 -45.94 19.52 -10.91
CA PRO A 44 -44.75 20.08 -10.27
C PRO A 44 -45.00 20.28 -8.75
N SER A 45 -44.00 20.77 -8.01
CA SER A 45 -44.18 21.17 -6.60
C SER A 45 -44.77 22.60 -6.52
N PHE A 46 -46.08 22.66 -6.32
CA PHE A 46 -46.87 23.75 -5.70
C PHE A 46 -48.02 23.02 -4.98
N SER A 47 -48.69 23.46 -3.92
CA SER A 47 -48.66 24.61 -3.03
C SER A 47 -49.79 24.33 -2.03
N SER A 48 -49.70 24.81 -0.80
CA SER A 48 -50.87 25.42 -0.18
C SER A 48 -50.47 26.69 0.53
N ALA A 49 -51.01 27.77 -0.02
CA ALA A 49 -51.05 29.11 0.54
C ALA A 49 -52.28 29.25 1.46
N SER A 50 -52.39 30.47 2.03
CA SER A 50 -53.55 31.06 2.73
C SER A 50 -53.52 30.84 4.25
N MET A 51 -53.61 31.81 5.14
CA MET A 51 -53.99 33.24 5.16
C MET A 51 -53.14 33.89 6.28
N GLY A 52 -52.62 35.11 6.21
CA GLY A 52 -53.38 36.37 6.14
C GLY A 52 -53.72 36.87 7.54
N GLY A 53 -53.21 38.05 7.93
CA GLY A 53 -53.81 38.87 8.99
C GLY A 53 -52.82 39.59 9.90
N GLY A 54 -52.88 40.93 9.91
CA GLY A 54 -52.14 41.82 10.83
C GLY A 54 -52.41 41.52 12.31
N SER A 55 -51.81 42.18 13.29
CA SER A 55 -51.83 43.63 13.54
C SER A 55 -51.86 43.75 15.07
N TYR A 56 -50.90 44.46 15.66
CA TYR A 56 -50.97 45.21 16.93
C TYR A 56 -51.47 44.52 18.22
N GLY A 57 -50.75 44.79 19.32
CA GLY A 57 -51.42 45.12 20.57
C GLY A 57 -50.99 44.35 21.82
N PHE A 58 -50.36 45.09 22.72
CA PHE A 58 -50.66 45.13 24.16
C PHE A 58 -50.78 43.82 24.95
N GLY A 59 -49.95 43.74 26.00
CA GLY A 59 -50.52 43.80 27.34
C GLY A 59 -50.34 42.57 28.23
N SER A 60 -49.66 42.83 29.34
CA SER A 60 -50.03 42.37 30.69
C SER A 60 -49.70 40.93 31.09
N SER A 61 -48.51 40.84 31.68
CA SER A 61 -48.27 40.31 33.04
C SER A 61 -49.53 40.14 33.91
N TYR A 62 -49.81 38.88 34.27
CA TYR A 62 -50.38 38.50 35.57
C TYR A 62 -49.18 38.35 36.55
N GLY A 63 -49.17 38.81 37.80
CA GLY A 63 -50.29 39.18 38.66
C GLY A 63 -50.75 38.02 39.54
N SER A 64 -49.98 37.67 40.58
CA SER A 64 -50.46 37.06 41.85
C SER A 64 -49.33 37.07 42.87
N GLY A 65 -49.37 37.95 43.88
CA GLY A 65 -49.67 37.58 45.27
C GLY A 65 -48.36 37.60 46.07
N SER A 66 -48.19 38.14 47.27
CA SER A 66 -49.12 38.41 48.37
C SER A 66 -48.35 39.11 49.51
N GLY A 67 -49.03 39.93 50.32
CA GLY A 67 -48.58 40.39 51.65
C GLY A 67 -47.53 41.51 51.59
N GLN A 68 -47.48 42.52 52.45
CA GLN A 68 -48.03 42.75 53.78
C GLN A 68 -47.90 44.28 53.99
N GLY A 69 -48.96 44.99 54.39
CA GLY A 69 -49.13 45.36 55.79
C GLY A 69 -48.27 46.56 56.20
N GLY A 70 -48.77 47.76 55.97
CA GLY A 70 -48.20 49.02 56.50
C GLY A 70 -49.32 49.87 57.11
N PHE A 71 -49.50 49.71 58.42
CA PHE A 71 -50.41 50.50 59.26
C PHE A 71 -49.83 51.89 59.50
N ILE A 72 -50.58 52.95 59.19
CA ILE A 72 -50.48 54.24 59.90
C ILE A 72 -51.90 54.83 60.04
N HIS A 73 -52.39 54.87 61.28
CA HIS A 73 -53.46 55.76 61.76
C HIS A 73 -52.81 56.84 62.64
N PRO A 74 -53.49 57.93 63.03
CA PRO A 74 -54.61 58.65 62.42
C PRO A 74 -54.36 60.18 62.42
N GLN A 75 -55.22 60.97 61.76
CA GLN A 75 -55.49 62.35 62.20
C GLN A 75 -56.84 62.83 61.69
N ILE A 76 -57.75 62.96 62.65
CA ILE A 76 -59.10 63.50 62.54
C ILE A 76 -58.97 65.02 62.63
N THR A 77 -59.33 65.72 61.56
CA THR A 77 -59.49 67.19 61.58
C THR A 77 -60.96 67.50 61.35
N ALA A 78 -61.63 67.91 62.43
CA ALA A 78 -63.00 68.40 62.40
C ALA A 78 -63.02 69.83 61.86
N VAL A 79 -63.74 70.09 60.75
CA VAL A 79 -64.10 71.45 60.33
C VAL A 79 -65.49 71.48 59.70
N GLN A 80 -66.42 72.02 60.50
CA GLN A 80 -67.59 72.84 60.17
C GLN A 80 -68.71 72.26 59.28
N THR A 81 -69.67 71.63 59.93
CA THR A 81 -71.04 71.48 59.46
C THR A 81 -71.74 72.85 59.44
N ASN A 82 -72.16 73.31 58.25
CA ASN A 82 -73.02 74.47 58.10
C ASN A 82 -74.45 74.10 58.53
N GLN A 83 -74.91 74.61 59.66
CA GLN A 83 -76.22 74.29 60.26
C GLN A 83 -77.42 74.96 59.54
N SER A 84 -77.24 75.45 58.30
CA SER A 84 -78.27 76.15 57.52
C SER A 84 -78.74 75.41 56.26
N LEU A 85 -78.46 74.10 56.12
CA LEU A 85 -79.01 73.25 55.05
C LEU A 85 -79.83 72.05 55.58
N LEU A 86 -80.20 72.08 56.86
CA LEU A 86 -81.10 71.13 57.53
C LEU A 86 -82.58 71.51 57.33
N ALA A 87 -82.99 71.75 56.09
CA ALA A 87 -84.39 71.69 55.71
C ALA A 87 -84.57 70.43 54.86
N PRO A 88 -85.36 69.43 55.29
CA PRO A 88 -85.80 68.38 54.38
C PRO A 88 -86.63 69.05 53.29
N LEU A 89 -86.04 69.25 52.11
CA LEU A 89 -86.82 69.50 50.90
C LEU A 89 -87.55 68.18 50.62
N ASN A 90 -88.79 68.11 51.09
CA ASN A 90 -89.77 67.09 50.76
C ASN A 90 -90.11 67.21 49.27
N LEU A 91 -89.22 66.69 48.42
CA LEU A 91 -89.59 66.27 47.09
C LEU A 91 -90.33 64.95 47.30
N GLU A 92 -91.66 65.03 47.33
CA GLU A 92 -92.53 63.88 47.21
C GLU A 92 -92.12 63.15 45.92
N ILE A 93 -91.22 62.18 46.05
CA ILE A 93 -90.90 61.24 44.97
C ILE A 93 -92.16 60.41 44.81
N ASP A 94 -92.84 60.65 43.70
CA ASP A 94 -94.05 59.97 43.25
C ASP A 94 -94.07 58.49 43.73
N PRO A 95 -95.10 58.04 44.49
CA PRO A 95 -95.17 56.68 45.02
C PRO A 95 -95.08 55.60 43.92
N ASN A 96 -95.41 55.94 42.67
CA ASN A 96 -95.19 55.06 41.53
C ASN A 96 -93.70 54.88 41.17
N ILE A 97 -92.87 55.93 41.28
CA ILE A 97 -91.42 55.87 41.00
C ILE A 97 -90.70 55.03 42.05
N GLN A 98 -91.16 55.09 43.31
CA GLN A 98 -90.59 54.30 44.40
C GLN A 98 -90.93 52.81 44.26
N ALA A 99 -92.17 52.48 43.86
CA ALA A 99 -92.59 51.12 43.55
C ALA A 99 -91.81 50.51 42.37
N VAL A 100 -91.63 51.27 41.28
CA VAL A 100 -90.82 50.86 40.11
C VAL A 100 -89.36 50.67 40.50
N ARG A 101 -88.75 51.59 41.26
CA ARG A 101 -87.36 51.40 41.75
C ARG A 101 -87.23 50.19 42.67
N THR A 102 -88.22 49.88 43.51
CA THR A 102 -88.17 48.65 44.33
C THR A 102 -88.30 47.40 43.48
N GLN A 103 -89.16 47.41 42.45
CA GLN A 103 -89.31 46.29 41.52
C GLN A 103 -88.06 46.10 40.64
N GLU A 104 -87.46 47.17 40.14
CA GLU A 104 -86.17 47.16 39.43
C GLU A 104 -85.05 46.67 40.36
N LYS A 105 -85.03 47.08 41.63
CA LYS A 105 -84.06 46.60 42.62
C LYS A 105 -84.24 45.10 42.90
N GLU A 106 -85.48 44.60 42.94
CA GLU A 106 -85.80 43.16 43.09
C GLU A 106 -85.38 42.36 41.86
N GLN A 107 -85.62 42.89 40.65
CA GLN A 107 -85.20 42.30 39.39
C GLN A 107 -83.68 42.28 39.27
N ILE A 108 -83.00 43.39 39.61
CA ILE A 108 -81.53 43.48 39.63
C ILE A 108 -80.97 42.51 40.66
N LYS A 109 -81.57 42.36 41.85
CA LYS A 109 -81.17 41.33 42.83
C LYS A 109 -81.34 39.93 42.29
N THR A 110 -82.45 39.63 41.60
CA THR A 110 -82.70 38.31 41.01
C THR A 110 -81.70 38.01 39.89
N LEU A 111 -81.41 39.02 39.05
CA LEU A 111 -80.39 38.93 38.01
C LEU A 111 -78.99 38.75 38.61
N ASN A 112 -78.67 39.49 39.67
CA ASN A 112 -77.39 39.42 40.36
C ASN A 112 -77.22 38.07 41.06
N ASN A 113 -78.27 37.52 41.70
CA ASN A 113 -78.24 36.17 42.24
C ASN A 113 -78.03 35.11 41.13
N ARG A 114 -78.63 35.30 39.96
CA ARG A 114 -78.37 34.45 38.78
C ARG A 114 -76.93 34.60 38.30
N PHE A 115 -76.38 35.81 38.25
CA PHE A 115 -74.96 36.04 37.91
C PHE A 115 -74.01 35.46 38.94
N ALA A 116 -74.30 35.56 40.23
CA ALA A 116 -73.55 34.91 41.29
C ALA A 116 -73.54 33.39 41.09
N SER A 117 -74.71 32.79 40.83
CA SER A 117 -74.80 31.36 40.54
C SER A 117 -74.05 30.93 39.28
N PHE A 118 -73.98 31.80 38.26
CA PHE A 118 -73.23 31.56 37.04
C PHE A 118 -71.72 31.69 37.27
N ILE A 119 -71.29 32.69 38.05
CA ILE A 119 -69.88 32.86 38.46
C ILE A 119 -69.43 31.66 39.29
N ASP A 120 -70.24 31.18 40.22
CA ASP A 120 -69.94 29.97 41.00
C ASP A 120 -69.83 28.74 40.10
N LYS A 121 -70.70 28.62 39.09
CA LYS A 121 -70.63 27.54 38.10
C LYS A 121 -69.37 27.62 37.24
N VAL A 122 -68.98 28.81 36.79
CA VAL A 122 -67.75 29.04 36.01
C VAL A 122 -66.52 28.72 36.87
N ARG A 123 -66.45 29.20 38.12
CA ARG A 123 -65.36 28.87 39.04
C ARG A 123 -65.26 27.38 39.30
N PHE A 124 -66.39 26.70 39.49
CA PHE A 124 -66.42 25.25 39.65
C PHE A 124 -65.89 24.53 38.41
N LEU A 125 -66.30 24.96 37.21
CA LEU A 125 -65.81 24.40 35.95
C LEU A 125 -64.32 24.71 35.70
N GLU A 126 -63.84 25.92 36.03
CA GLU A 126 -62.43 26.28 35.97
C GLU A 126 -61.60 25.42 36.93
N GLN A 127 -62.09 25.19 38.15
CA GLN A 127 -61.43 24.34 39.13
C GLN A 127 -61.41 22.87 38.66
N GLN A 128 -62.49 22.39 38.04
CA GLN A 128 -62.51 21.07 37.41
C GLN A 128 -61.55 20.97 36.22
N ASN A 129 -61.49 21.97 35.35
CA ASN A 129 -60.55 21.99 34.23
C ASN A 129 -59.10 22.00 34.72
N LYS A 130 -58.79 22.78 35.76
CA LYS A 130 -57.45 22.79 36.36
C LYS A 130 -57.09 21.43 36.99
N MET A 131 -58.06 20.77 37.61
CA MET A 131 -57.89 19.38 38.08
C MET A 131 -57.66 18.40 36.93
N LEU A 132 -58.38 18.56 35.81
CA LEU A 132 -58.19 17.73 34.62
C LEU A 132 -56.84 17.99 33.94
N GLU A 133 -56.39 19.24 33.86
CA GLU A 133 -55.08 19.63 33.33
C GLU A 133 -53.94 19.03 34.16
N THR A 134 -54.01 19.16 35.49
CA THR A 134 -53.02 18.54 36.39
C THR A 134 -53.03 17.02 36.30
N LYS A 135 -54.22 16.40 36.23
CA LYS A 135 -54.34 14.96 36.03
C LYS A 135 -53.79 14.52 34.66
N TRP A 136 -54.05 15.29 33.61
CA TRP A 136 -53.52 15.06 32.27
C TRP A 136 -51.99 15.16 32.26
N SER A 137 -51.42 16.21 32.85
CA SER A 137 -49.98 16.40 32.98
C SER A 137 -49.32 15.23 33.73
N LEU A 138 -49.92 14.79 34.83
CA LEU A 138 -49.40 13.67 35.62
C LEU A 138 -49.47 12.34 34.87
N LEU A 139 -50.56 12.09 34.14
CA LEU A 139 -50.73 10.90 33.30
C LEU A 139 -49.75 10.89 32.12
N GLN A 140 -49.49 12.06 31.53
CA GLN A 140 -48.54 12.22 30.44
C GLN A 140 -47.08 11.99 30.90
N ASP A 141 -46.73 12.48 32.09
CA ASP A 141 -45.42 12.23 32.71
C ASP A 141 -45.25 10.76 33.11
N GLN A 142 -46.28 10.11 33.68
CA GLN A 142 -46.23 8.68 34.00
C GLN A 142 -46.13 7.79 32.76
N THR A 143 -46.83 8.14 31.68
CA THR A 143 -46.80 7.38 30.42
C THR A 143 -45.46 7.53 29.70
N THR A 144 -44.73 8.63 29.93
CA THR A 144 -43.42 8.90 29.33
C THR A 144 -42.28 8.24 30.13
N THR A 145 -42.48 7.00 30.58
CA THR A 145 -41.34 6.17 31.01
C THR A 145 -40.70 5.59 29.74
N ARG A 146 -39.84 6.36 29.08
CA ARG A 146 -39.10 5.88 27.89
C ARG A 146 -38.24 4.70 28.29
N SER A 147 -38.55 3.50 27.79
CA SER A 147 -37.78 2.30 28.04
C SER A 147 -36.39 2.41 27.40
N ASN A 148 -35.32 2.08 28.14
CA ASN A 148 -33.93 2.07 27.65
C ASN A 148 -33.63 0.91 26.67
N ILE A 149 -34.68 0.36 26.05
CA ILE A 149 -34.61 -0.79 25.14
C ILE A 149 -33.98 -0.37 23.81
N ASP A 150 -34.31 0.81 23.32
CA ASP A 150 -33.70 1.37 22.10
C ASP A 150 -32.19 1.56 22.28
N GLY A 151 -31.74 2.02 23.47
CA GLY A 151 -30.32 2.14 23.78
C GLY A 151 -29.60 0.79 23.84
N MET A 152 -30.26 -0.27 24.33
CA MET A 152 -29.71 -1.62 24.32
C MET A 152 -29.64 -2.22 22.91
N PHE A 153 -30.65 -2.01 22.08
CA PHE A 153 -30.62 -2.44 20.67
C PHE A 153 -29.56 -1.68 19.88
N GLU A 154 -29.42 -0.37 20.10
CA GLU A 154 -28.39 0.43 19.43
C GLU A 154 -26.98 -0.02 19.83
N ALA A 155 -26.75 -0.30 21.12
CA ALA A 155 -25.49 -0.87 21.60
C ALA A 155 -25.20 -2.25 20.99
N TYR A 156 -26.21 -3.11 20.89
CA TYR A 156 -26.07 -4.43 20.27
C TYR A 156 -25.78 -4.34 18.77
N ILE A 157 -26.48 -3.45 18.05
CA ILE A 157 -26.24 -3.16 16.63
C ILE A 157 -24.83 -2.61 16.43
N SER A 158 -24.39 -1.68 17.28
CA SER A 158 -23.02 -1.12 17.25
C SER A 158 -21.96 -2.20 17.46
N ASN A 159 -22.17 -3.09 18.43
CA ASN A 159 -21.26 -4.22 18.66
C ASN A 159 -21.21 -5.18 17.46
N LEU A 160 -22.36 -5.52 16.86
CA LEU A 160 -22.41 -6.36 15.66
C LEU A 160 -21.70 -5.70 14.46
N ARG A 161 -21.87 -4.39 14.27
CA ARG A 161 -21.14 -3.65 13.23
C ARG A 161 -19.63 -3.71 13.46
N ARG A 162 -19.18 -3.51 14.71
CA ARG A 162 -17.75 -3.61 15.05
C ARG A 162 -17.19 -5.01 14.81
N GLN A 163 -17.97 -6.06 15.09
CA GLN A 163 -17.57 -7.44 14.78
C GLN A 163 -17.49 -7.68 13.27
N LEU A 164 -18.44 -7.16 12.49
CA LEU A 164 -18.42 -7.24 11.04
C LEU A 164 -17.19 -6.53 10.45
N ASP A 165 -16.87 -5.34 10.95
CA ASP A 165 -15.69 -4.59 10.53
C ASP A 165 -14.40 -5.32 10.92
N GLY A 166 -14.34 -5.91 12.12
CA GLY A 166 -13.22 -6.75 12.56
C GLY A 166 -13.00 -7.96 11.64
N LEU A 167 -14.07 -8.72 11.36
CA LEU A 167 -14.03 -9.85 10.43
C LEU A 167 -13.71 -9.41 9.00
N GLY A 168 -14.18 -8.24 8.57
CA GLY A 168 -13.85 -7.65 7.28
C GLY A 168 -12.35 -7.36 7.14
N ASN A 169 -11.74 -6.77 8.18
CA ASN A 169 -10.30 -6.51 8.22
C ASN A 169 -9.48 -7.81 8.23
N GLU A 170 -9.90 -8.82 9.00
CA GLU A 170 -9.26 -10.14 9.01
C GLU A 170 -9.35 -10.82 7.64
N LYS A 171 -10.51 -10.74 6.98
CA LYS A 171 -10.69 -11.25 5.62
C LYS A 171 -9.72 -10.57 4.64
N VAL A 172 -9.63 -9.24 4.65
CA VAL A 172 -8.70 -8.50 3.78
C VAL A 172 -7.24 -8.89 4.05
N LYS A 173 -6.88 -9.06 5.34
CA LYS A 173 -5.54 -9.52 5.72
C LYS A 173 -5.24 -10.92 5.17
N LEU A 174 -6.15 -11.87 5.35
CA LEU A 174 -6.03 -13.24 4.85
C LEU A 174 -5.99 -13.30 3.32
N GLU A 175 -6.78 -12.46 2.64
CA GLU A 175 -6.71 -12.32 1.18
C GLU A 175 -5.35 -11.78 0.71
N GLY A 176 -4.76 -10.85 1.48
CA GLY A 176 -3.40 -10.36 1.24
C GLY A 176 -2.34 -11.44 1.40
N GLU A 177 -2.41 -12.21 2.48
CA GLU A 177 -1.51 -13.35 2.73
C GLU A 177 -1.66 -14.43 1.65
N LEU A 178 -2.90 -14.73 1.23
CA LEU A 178 -3.18 -15.67 0.15
C LEU A 178 -2.56 -15.21 -1.18
N ARG A 179 -2.73 -13.94 -1.56
CA ARG A 179 -2.11 -13.39 -2.77
C ARG A 179 -0.58 -13.44 -2.71
N ASN A 180 0.01 -13.14 -1.54
CA ASN A 180 1.45 -13.23 -1.34
C ASN A 180 1.95 -14.68 -1.51
N MET A 181 1.26 -15.65 -0.89
CA MET A 181 1.58 -17.07 -1.05
C MET A 181 1.39 -17.56 -2.49
N GLN A 182 0.35 -17.11 -3.18
CA GLN A 182 0.16 -17.40 -4.61
C GLN A 182 1.32 -16.86 -5.46
N GLY A 183 1.74 -15.61 -5.24
CA GLY A 183 2.90 -15.02 -5.91
C GLY A 183 4.19 -15.81 -5.64
N LEU A 184 4.42 -16.23 -4.40
CA LEU A 184 5.58 -17.06 -4.05
C LEU A 184 5.55 -18.43 -4.74
N VAL A 185 4.38 -19.06 -4.84
CA VAL A 185 4.20 -20.33 -5.56
C VAL A 185 4.45 -20.16 -7.05
N GLU A 186 3.95 -19.08 -7.66
CA GLU A 186 4.22 -18.75 -9.07
C GLU A 186 5.71 -18.49 -9.32
N ASP A 187 6.37 -17.77 -8.41
CA ASP A 187 7.81 -17.53 -8.48
C ASP A 187 8.62 -18.82 -8.40
N PHE A 188 8.28 -19.73 -7.49
CA PHE A 188 8.92 -21.04 -7.43
C PHE A 188 8.65 -21.87 -8.67
N LYS A 189 7.40 -21.88 -9.16
CA LYS A 189 7.04 -22.57 -10.40
C LYS A 189 7.88 -22.06 -11.58
N ARG A 190 8.00 -20.74 -11.74
CA ARG A 190 8.86 -20.12 -12.76
C ARG A 190 10.31 -20.56 -12.62
N LYS A 191 10.87 -20.52 -11.40
CA LYS A 191 12.24 -20.99 -11.14
C LYS A 191 12.42 -22.47 -11.49
N TYR A 192 11.44 -23.32 -11.20
CA TYR A 192 11.48 -24.74 -11.60
C TYR A 192 11.43 -24.91 -13.12
N GLU A 193 10.58 -24.17 -13.82
CA GLU A 193 10.52 -24.20 -15.28
C GLU A 193 11.85 -23.72 -15.91
N GLU A 194 12.44 -22.65 -15.39
CA GLU A 194 13.77 -22.17 -15.80
C GLU A 194 14.86 -23.22 -15.56
N GLU A 195 14.86 -23.89 -14.40
CA GLU A 195 15.85 -24.92 -14.08
C GLU A 195 15.68 -26.16 -14.97
N ILE A 196 14.45 -26.56 -15.28
CA ILE A 196 14.18 -27.63 -16.26
C ILE A 196 14.71 -27.24 -17.63
N ASN A 197 14.48 -26.01 -18.07
CA ASN A 197 14.99 -25.52 -19.36
C ASN A 197 16.52 -25.48 -19.40
N LYS A 198 17.17 -25.01 -18.33
CA LYS A 198 18.64 -25.04 -18.20
C LYS A 198 19.19 -26.45 -18.23
N ARG A 199 18.56 -27.38 -17.48
CA ARG A 199 18.93 -28.80 -17.49
C ARG A 199 18.79 -29.39 -18.89
N ALA A 200 17.70 -29.11 -19.60
CA ALA A 200 17.49 -29.60 -20.96
C ALA A 200 18.52 -29.02 -21.94
N ALA A 201 18.89 -27.73 -21.81
CA ALA A 201 19.94 -27.12 -22.61
C ALA A 201 21.31 -27.78 -22.36
N ALA A 202 21.68 -27.99 -21.10
CA ALA A 202 22.92 -28.66 -20.72
C ALA A 202 22.94 -30.13 -21.17
N GLU A 203 21.81 -30.83 -21.10
CA GLU A 203 21.68 -32.20 -21.60
C GLU A 203 21.84 -32.27 -23.13
N ASN A 204 21.26 -31.32 -23.86
CA ASN A 204 21.47 -31.21 -25.31
C ASN A 204 22.94 -30.92 -25.65
N GLU A 205 23.59 -30.00 -24.94
CA GLU A 205 25.02 -29.71 -25.10
C GLU A 205 25.88 -30.94 -24.82
N PHE A 206 25.56 -31.69 -23.76
CA PHE A 206 26.25 -32.94 -23.43
C PHE A 206 26.10 -33.99 -24.55
N VAL A 207 24.92 -34.11 -25.15
CA VAL A 207 24.68 -35.02 -26.28
C VAL A 207 25.49 -34.60 -27.52
N LEU A 208 25.57 -33.30 -27.81
CA LEU A 208 26.39 -32.78 -28.91
C LEU A 208 27.87 -33.04 -28.64
N LEU A 209 28.36 -32.73 -27.44
CA LEU A 209 29.75 -32.96 -27.06
C LEU A 209 30.11 -34.45 -27.15
N LYS A 210 29.19 -35.34 -26.76
CA LYS A 210 29.38 -36.79 -26.92
C LYS A 210 29.53 -37.17 -28.39
N LYS A 211 28.68 -36.63 -29.27
CA LYS A 211 28.79 -36.86 -30.72
C LYS A 211 30.13 -36.36 -31.26
N ASP A 212 30.60 -35.20 -30.81
CA ASP A 212 31.89 -34.64 -31.24
C ASP A 212 33.07 -35.48 -30.73
N VAL A 213 32.99 -35.99 -29.50
CA VAL A 213 33.98 -36.94 -28.95
C VAL A 213 34.00 -38.25 -29.75
N ASP A 214 32.83 -38.82 -30.06
CA ASP A 214 32.74 -40.04 -30.88
C ASP A 214 33.31 -39.79 -32.29
N ALA A 215 33.00 -38.64 -32.92
CA ALA A 215 33.56 -38.26 -34.22
C ALA A 215 35.08 -38.08 -34.17
N ALA A 216 35.60 -37.42 -33.13
CA ALA A 216 37.04 -37.27 -32.91
C ALA A 216 37.73 -38.62 -32.69
N TYR A 217 37.08 -39.55 -31.97
CA TYR A 217 37.59 -40.90 -31.79
C TYR A 217 37.64 -41.69 -33.10
N MET A 218 36.60 -41.59 -33.94
CA MET A 218 36.60 -42.22 -35.26
C MET A 218 37.72 -41.66 -36.17
N ASN A 219 37.89 -40.34 -36.20
CA ASN A 219 38.99 -39.69 -36.94
C ASN A 219 40.35 -40.13 -36.42
N LYS A 220 40.51 -40.23 -35.09
CA LYS A 220 41.75 -40.72 -34.48
C LYS A 220 42.07 -42.13 -34.95
N VAL A 221 41.10 -43.04 -34.87
CA VAL A 221 41.29 -44.44 -35.30
C VAL A 221 41.61 -44.53 -36.79
N GLU A 222 40.97 -43.72 -37.64
CA GLU A 222 41.29 -43.65 -39.06
C GLU A 222 42.72 -43.16 -39.32
N LEU A 223 43.16 -42.12 -38.61
CA LEU A 223 44.52 -41.60 -38.71
C LEU A 223 45.56 -42.60 -38.19
N GLU A 224 45.28 -43.33 -37.11
CA GLU A 224 46.13 -44.41 -36.61
C GLU A 224 46.26 -45.52 -37.66
N ALA A 225 45.16 -45.95 -38.29
CA ALA A 225 45.19 -46.95 -39.35
C ALA A 225 45.97 -46.49 -40.60
N ARG A 226 45.87 -45.21 -40.98
CA ARG A 226 46.68 -44.64 -42.06
C ARG A 226 48.16 -44.56 -41.70
N ALA A 227 48.48 -44.23 -40.45
CA ALA A 227 49.86 -44.21 -39.97
C ALA A 227 50.47 -45.62 -39.98
N ASP A 228 49.73 -46.63 -39.53
CA ASP A 228 50.16 -48.03 -39.57
C ASP A 228 50.36 -48.51 -41.02
N ALA A 229 49.45 -48.17 -41.94
CA ALA A 229 49.58 -48.51 -43.35
C ALA A 229 50.83 -47.87 -44.01
N LEU A 230 51.10 -46.59 -43.72
CA LEU A 230 52.32 -45.92 -44.18
C LEU A 230 53.58 -46.52 -43.55
N GLN A 231 53.51 -46.94 -42.29
CA GLN A 231 54.62 -47.60 -41.61
C GLN A 231 54.93 -48.97 -42.26
N ASP A 232 53.91 -49.73 -42.62
CA ASP A 232 54.05 -50.98 -43.37
C ASP A 232 54.63 -50.75 -44.76
N GLU A 233 54.20 -49.70 -45.47
CA GLU A 233 54.77 -49.32 -46.76
C GLU A 233 56.26 -48.95 -46.66
N ILE A 234 56.65 -48.17 -45.64
CA ILE A 234 58.05 -47.85 -45.36
C ILE A 234 58.86 -49.13 -45.10
N ASN A 235 58.31 -50.05 -44.31
CA ASN A 235 58.98 -51.32 -44.00
C ASN A 235 59.12 -52.19 -45.26
N PHE A 236 58.10 -52.24 -46.10
CA PHE A 236 58.13 -52.94 -47.38
C PHE A 236 59.19 -52.35 -48.31
N LEU A 237 59.20 -51.03 -48.51
CA LEU A 237 60.21 -50.36 -49.35
C LEU A 237 61.64 -50.60 -48.84
N ARG A 238 61.85 -50.56 -47.52
CA ARG A 238 63.15 -50.90 -46.92
C ARG A 238 63.57 -52.33 -47.25
N ALA A 239 62.65 -53.30 -47.12
CA ALA A 239 62.94 -54.70 -47.45
C ALA A 239 63.24 -54.90 -48.94
N VAL A 240 62.51 -54.22 -49.82
CA VAL A 240 62.75 -54.23 -51.28
C VAL A 240 64.12 -53.65 -51.60
N TYR A 241 64.45 -52.46 -51.09
CA TYR A 241 65.76 -51.85 -51.35
C TYR A 241 66.92 -52.68 -50.79
N GLU A 242 66.72 -53.35 -49.66
CA GLU A 242 67.74 -54.26 -49.12
C GLU A 242 67.91 -55.51 -50.01
N ALA A 243 66.81 -56.02 -50.59
CA ALA A 243 66.86 -57.12 -51.55
C ALA A 243 67.52 -56.70 -52.88
N GLU A 244 67.15 -55.55 -53.44
CA GLU A 244 67.77 -54.99 -54.64
C GLU A 244 69.26 -54.72 -54.45
N LEU A 245 69.67 -54.16 -53.31
CA LEU A 245 71.09 -53.99 -52.98
C LEU A 245 71.84 -55.32 -52.94
N ARG A 246 71.21 -56.37 -52.39
CA ARG A 246 71.77 -57.72 -52.34
C ARG A 246 71.86 -58.34 -53.73
N GLU A 247 70.86 -58.12 -54.58
CA GLU A 247 70.87 -58.56 -55.97
C GLU A 247 71.91 -57.82 -56.80
N LEU A 248 71.99 -56.48 -56.72
CA LEU A 248 73.01 -55.68 -57.40
C LEU A 248 74.42 -56.07 -56.94
N GLN A 249 74.63 -56.35 -55.64
CA GLN A 249 75.89 -56.92 -55.16
C GLN A 249 76.17 -58.32 -55.73
N GLY A 250 75.14 -59.12 -56.02
CA GLY A 250 75.25 -60.39 -56.73
C GLY A 250 75.60 -60.19 -58.21
N GLN A 251 74.86 -59.33 -58.91
CA GLN A 251 75.09 -58.99 -60.32
C GLN A 251 76.48 -58.38 -60.53
N ILE A 252 76.98 -57.51 -59.65
CA ILE A 252 78.36 -56.98 -59.73
C ILE A 252 79.40 -58.11 -59.59
N LYS A 253 79.11 -59.16 -58.81
CA LYS A 253 79.97 -60.35 -58.72
C LYS A 253 79.85 -61.25 -59.95
N ASP A 254 78.67 -61.33 -60.57
CA ASP A 254 78.39 -62.20 -61.72
C ASP A 254 78.72 -61.55 -63.07
N THR A 255 78.80 -60.22 -63.16
CA THR A 255 79.15 -59.46 -64.39
C THR A 255 80.64 -59.13 -64.51
N SER A 256 81.51 -59.59 -63.59
CA SER A 256 82.96 -59.57 -63.81
C SER A 256 83.42 -60.71 -64.75
N VAL A 257 82.65 -60.97 -65.81
CA VAL A 257 83.01 -61.87 -66.90
C VAL A 257 82.81 -61.10 -68.19
N ILE A 258 83.95 -60.69 -68.76
CA ILE A 258 84.04 -60.02 -70.06
C ILE A 258 83.56 -61.02 -71.12
N VAL A 259 82.41 -60.75 -71.71
CA VAL A 259 81.88 -61.52 -72.84
C VAL A 259 82.08 -60.69 -74.10
N GLU A 260 83.13 -61.05 -74.85
CA GLU A 260 83.31 -60.59 -76.22
C GLU A 260 82.34 -61.38 -77.12
N MET A 261 81.30 -60.69 -77.61
CA MET A 261 80.33 -61.25 -78.55
C MET A 261 80.70 -60.83 -79.97
N ASP A 262 81.28 -61.76 -80.73
CA ASP A 262 81.44 -61.63 -82.18
C ASP A 262 80.12 -62.05 -82.86
N ASN A 263 79.39 -61.06 -83.40
CA ASN A 263 78.06 -61.23 -83.97
C ASN A 263 78.10 -60.98 -85.48
N SER A 264 78.70 -61.90 -86.24
CA SER A 264 78.70 -61.86 -87.70
C SER A 264 77.48 -62.59 -88.28
N ARG A 265 76.32 -61.93 -88.28
CA ARG A 265 75.20 -62.27 -89.16
C ARG A 265 74.83 -61.03 -89.94
N ASN A 266 74.79 -61.16 -91.26
CA ASN A 266 74.38 -60.12 -92.19
C ASN A 266 72.89 -59.82 -92.02
N LEU A 267 72.61 -58.97 -91.04
CA LEU A 267 71.38 -58.24 -90.95
C LEU A 267 71.39 -57.16 -92.03
N ASP A 268 70.26 -56.94 -92.68
CA ASP A 268 70.07 -55.81 -93.59
C ASP A 268 70.16 -54.51 -92.77
N MET A 269 71.38 -54.01 -92.68
CA MET A 269 71.75 -52.92 -91.79
C MET A 269 71.00 -51.64 -92.13
N ASP A 270 70.65 -51.43 -93.40
CA ASP A 270 70.01 -50.19 -93.83
C ASP A 270 68.54 -50.14 -93.39
N SER A 271 67.82 -51.26 -93.47
CA SER A 271 66.43 -51.37 -93.00
C SER A 271 66.35 -51.25 -91.47
N ILE A 272 67.22 -51.94 -90.73
CA ILE A 272 67.26 -51.88 -89.27
C ILE A 272 67.71 -50.50 -88.79
N VAL A 273 68.69 -49.88 -89.44
CA VAL A 273 69.13 -48.51 -89.09
C VAL A 273 68.01 -47.49 -89.37
N ALA A 274 67.23 -47.67 -90.43
CA ALA A 274 66.07 -46.82 -90.70
C ALA A 274 64.95 -47.01 -89.66
N GLU A 275 64.62 -48.25 -89.30
CA GLU A 275 63.61 -48.56 -88.27
C GLU A 275 64.05 -48.08 -86.88
N VAL A 276 65.32 -48.30 -86.52
CA VAL A 276 65.91 -47.81 -85.27
C VAL A 276 65.91 -46.29 -85.24
N ARG A 277 66.26 -45.60 -86.34
CA ARG A 277 66.14 -44.13 -86.43
C ARG A 277 64.70 -43.65 -86.25
N ALA A 278 63.73 -44.30 -86.90
CA ALA A 278 62.32 -43.96 -86.75
C ALA A 278 61.83 -44.19 -85.31
N GLN A 279 62.22 -45.29 -84.67
CA GLN A 279 61.93 -45.57 -83.25
C GLN A 279 62.55 -44.52 -82.32
N TYR A 280 63.80 -44.12 -82.56
CA TYR A 280 64.44 -43.06 -81.78
C TYR A 280 63.76 -41.70 -81.98
N GLU A 281 63.34 -41.39 -83.20
CA GLU A 281 62.60 -40.16 -83.51
C GLU A 281 61.22 -40.15 -82.84
N ASP A 282 60.51 -41.28 -82.86
CA ASP A 282 59.23 -41.46 -82.17
C ASP A 282 59.37 -41.39 -80.65
N ILE A 283 60.39 -42.03 -80.07
CA ILE A 283 60.67 -41.99 -78.63
C ILE A 283 61.07 -40.57 -78.21
N ALA A 284 61.90 -39.89 -78.99
CA ALA A 284 62.28 -38.50 -78.74
C ALA A 284 61.06 -37.56 -78.83
N ASN A 285 60.17 -37.76 -79.81
CA ASN A 285 58.95 -36.98 -79.96
C ASN A 285 57.94 -37.27 -78.83
N ARG A 286 57.74 -38.53 -78.42
CA ARG A 286 56.91 -38.87 -77.25
C ARG A 286 57.48 -38.30 -75.97
N SER A 287 58.78 -38.45 -75.72
CA SER A 287 59.44 -37.89 -74.55
C SER A 287 59.32 -36.36 -74.49
N ARG A 288 59.44 -35.69 -75.65
CA ARG A 288 59.21 -34.25 -75.75
C ARG A 288 57.75 -33.88 -75.47
N ALA A 289 56.80 -34.59 -76.07
CA ALA A 289 55.37 -34.33 -75.87
C ALA A 289 54.95 -34.58 -74.41
N GLU A 290 55.45 -35.65 -73.79
CA GLU A 290 55.22 -35.99 -72.38
C GLU A 290 55.83 -34.95 -71.45
N ALA A 291 57.04 -34.46 -71.75
CA ALA A 291 57.63 -33.36 -71.00
C ALA A 291 56.79 -32.06 -71.13
N GLU A 292 56.35 -31.73 -72.34
CA GLU A 292 55.50 -30.55 -72.59
C GLU A 292 54.13 -30.65 -71.91
N THR A 293 53.47 -31.82 -71.92
CA THR A 293 52.21 -32.03 -71.19
C THR A 293 52.41 -32.00 -69.69
N TRP A 294 53.50 -32.60 -69.18
CA TRP A 294 53.85 -32.56 -67.76
C TRP A 294 54.09 -31.13 -67.27
N TYR A 295 54.86 -30.31 -68.03
CA TYR A 295 55.07 -28.91 -67.70
C TYR A 295 53.77 -28.09 -67.77
N LYS A 296 52.92 -28.33 -68.78
CA LYS A 296 51.61 -27.67 -68.87
C LYS A 296 50.73 -28.02 -67.67
N GLN A 297 50.64 -29.30 -67.31
CA GLN A 297 49.86 -29.75 -66.15
C GLN A 297 50.40 -29.13 -64.86
N LYS A 298 51.72 -29.12 -64.66
CA LYS A 298 52.32 -28.49 -63.47
C LYS A 298 52.07 -26.99 -63.41
N TYR A 299 52.14 -26.31 -64.56
CA TYR A 299 51.82 -24.88 -64.64
C TYR A 299 50.35 -24.61 -64.35
N GLU A 300 49.44 -25.43 -64.88
CA GLU A 300 48.00 -25.31 -64.65
C GLU A 300 47.61 -25.63 -63.19
N GLU A 301 48.21 -26.66 -62.58
CA GLU A 301 48.05 -26.96 -61.15
C GLU A 301 48.55 -25.79 -60.27
N MET A 302 49.71 -25.22 -60.60
CA MET A 302 50.26 -24.07 -59.89
C MET A 302 49.40 -22.82 -60.08
N GLN A 303 48.88 -22.60 -61.29
CA GLN A 303 47.99 -21.47 -61.60
C GLN A 303 46.63 -21.61 -60.90
N SER A 304 46.06 -22.82 -60.89
CA SER A 304 44.80 -23.14 -60.21
C SER A 304 44.93 -22.97 -58.70
N SER A 305 45.98 -23.53 -58.09
CA SER A 305 46.25 -23.37 -56.66
C SER A 305 46.52 -21.92 -56.28
N ALA A 306 47.29 -21.16 -57.07
CA ALA A 306 47.49 -19.72 -56.86
C ALA A 306 46.16 -18.93 -56.95
N GLY A 307 45.27 -19.29 -57.88
CA GLY A 307 43.94 -18.71 -57.99
C GLY A 307 43.08 -19.00 -56.75
N GLN A 308 43.13 -20.24 -56.24
CA GLN A 308 42.39 -20.66 -55.07
C GLN A 308 42.88 -19.96 -53.79
N TYR A 309 44.20 -19.86 -53.58
CA TYR A 309 44.76 -19.05 -52.49
C TYR A 309 44.38 -17.57 -52.59
N GLY A 310 44.28 -17.03 -53.81
CA GLY A 310 43.82 -15.67 -54.06
C GLY A 310 42.35 -15.45 -53.70
N GLU A 311 41.48 -16.41 -54.04
CA GLU A 311 40.06 -16.40 -53.63
C GLU A 311 39.90 -16.56 -52.12
N ASP A 312 40.61 -17.51 -51.50
CA ASP A 312 40.56 -17.74 -50.05
C ASP A 312 41.01 -16.50 -49.26
N LEU A 313 42.08 -15.84 -49.72
CA LEU A 313 42.53 -14.57 -49.14
C LEU A 313 41.48 -13.46 -49.31
N ARG A 314 40.77 -13.42 -50.43
CA ARG A 314 39.71 -12.44 -50.66
C ARG A 314 38.48 -12.73 -49.80
N SER A 315 38.12 -14.00 -49.66
CA SER A 315 37.02 -14.48 -48.83
C SER A 315 37.26 -14.17 -47.34
N THR A 316 38.43 -14.54 -46.82
CA THR A 316 38.83 -14.23 -45.44
C THR A 316 38.89 -12.71 -45.19
N LYS A 317 39.37 -11.92 -46.15
CA LYS A 317 39.33 -10.46 -46.06
C LYS A 317 37.90 -9.90 -46.02
N ALA A 318 36.97 -10.49 -46.78
CA ALA A 318 35.56 -10.12 -46.75
C ALA A 318 34.93 -10.45 -45.39
N GLU A 319 35.19 -11.64 -44.85
CA GLU A 319 34.73 -12.06 -43.52
C GLU A 319 35.27 -11.14 -42.42
N ILE A 320 36.57 -10.81 -42.45
CA ILE A 320 37.17 -9.84 -41.52
C ILE A 320 36.46 -8.48 -41.63
N SER A 321 36.12 -8.02 -42.84
CA SER A 321 35.40 -6.74 -43.02
C SER A 321 33.97 -6.79 -42.46
N GLU A 322 33.30 -7.94 -42.55
CA GLU A 322 31.96 -8.15 -42.02
C GLU A 322 31.98 -8.23 -40.49
N LEU A 323 32.91 -8.99 -39.91
CA LEU A 323 33.15 -9.03 -38.48
C LEU A 323 33.46 -7.64 -37.92
N ASN A 324 34.29 -6.85 -38.60
CA ASN A 324 34.56 -5.47 -38.20
C ASN A 324 33.29 -4.59 -38.22
N ARG A 325 32.41 -4.75 -39.23
CA ARG A 325 31.11 -4.06 -39.25
C ARG A 325 30.19 -4.51 -38.12
N MET A 326 30.19 -5.80 -37.79
CA MET A 326 29.41 -6.35 -36.68
C MET A 326 29.92 -5.81 -35.34
N ILE A 327 31.24 -5.76 -35.13
CA ILE A 327 31.86 -5.18 -33.94
C ILE A 327 31.44 -3.71 -33.79
N ALA A 328 31.52 -2.91 -34.85
CA ALA A 328 31.11 -1.51 -34.81
C ALA A 328 29.61 -1.33 -34.48
N ARG A 329 28.75 -2.20 -35.02
CA ARG A 329 27.31 -2.21 -34.69
C ARG A 329 27.07 -2.53 -33.21
N LEU A 330 27.70 -3.59 -32.70
CA LEU A 330 27.58 -3.99 -31.30
C LEU A 330 28.14 -2.92 -30.35
N GLN A 331 29.24 -2.26 -30.71
CA GLN A 331 29.78 -1.14 -29.94
C GLN A 331 28.79 0.03 -29.86
N ASN A 332 28.15 0.39 -30.98
CA ASN A 332 27.11 1.43 -30.99
C ASN A 332 25.88 1.03 -30.16
N GLU A 333 25.48 -0.25 -30.20
CA GLU A 333 24.37 -0.77 -29.39
C GLU A 333 24.71 -0.73 -27.89
N ILE A 334 25.93 -1.12 -27.52
CA ILE A 334 26.42 -1.00 -26.14
C ILE A 334 26.38 0.46 -25.67
N GLU A 335 26.83 1.40 -26.52
CA GLU A 335 26.82 2.82 -26.16
C GLU A 335 25.40 3.38 -26.05
N ALA A 336 24.49 2.97 -26.93
CA ALA A 336 23.08 3.33 -26.86
C ALA A 336 22.42 2.80 -25.57
N VAL A 337 22.66 1.55 -25.21
CA VAL A 337 22.13 0.94 -23.97
C VAL A 337 22.74 1.60 -22.73
N LYS A 338 24.04 1.92 -22.75
CA LYS A 338 24.68 2.70 -21.67
C LYS A 338 24.04 4.08 -21.52
N GLY A 339 23.77 4.77 -22.63
CA GLY A 339 23.06 6.05 -22.62
C GLY A 339 21.65 5.93 -22.05
N GLN A 340 20.90 4.89 -22.42
CA GLN A 340 19.59 4.60 -21.85
C GLN A 340 19.65 4.33 -20.34
N ARG A 341 20.63 3.53 -19.90
CA ARG A 341 20.85 3.26 -18.47
C ARG A 341 21.14 4.56 -17.71
N ALA A 342 22.05 5.40 -18.20
CA ALA A 342 22.36 6.68 -17.57
C ALA A 342 21.13 7.62 -17.49
N ASN A 343 20.31 7.65 -18.55
CA ASN A 343 19.06 8.42 -18.56
C ASN A 343 18.02 7.89 -17.55
N LEU A 344 17.88 6.57 -17.44
CA LEU A 344 17.00 5.95 -16.44
C LEU A 344 17.51 6.19 -15.01
N GLU A 345 18.82 6.09 -14.79
CA GLU A 345 19.44 6.41 -13.49
C GLU A 345 19.20 7.88 -13.10
N ALA A 346 19.31 8.81 -14.06
CA ALA A 346 18.99 10.21 -13.84
C ALA A 346 17.49 10.43 -13.50
N GLN A 347 16.58 9.75 -14.19
CA GLN A 347 15.14 9.82 -13.90
C GLN A 347 14.79 9.24 -12.52
N ILE A 348 15.44 8.14 -12.13
CA ILE A 348 15.29 7.56 -10.79
C ILE A 348 15.76 8.56 -9.74
N ALA A 349 16.94 9.15 -9.91
CA ALA A 349 17.47 10.15 -9.00
C ALA A 349 16.55 11.38 -8.87
N GLU A 350 16.00 11.90 -9.98
CA GLU A 350 15.05 13.02 -9.95
C GLU A 350 13.74 12.62 -9.24
N ALA A 351 13.23 11.41 -9.48
CA ALA A 351 12.03 10.91 -8.82
C ALA A 351 12.24 10.72 -7.31
N GLU A 352 13.41 10.20 -6.90
CA GLU A 352 13.81 10.07 -5.51
C GLU A 352 13.93 11.43 -4.82
N GLU A 353 14.59 12.42 -5.45
CA GLU A 353 14.70 13.78 -4.91
C GLU A 353 13.34 14.45 -4.76
N ARG A 354 12.48 14.35 -5.79
CA ARG A 354 11.11 14.89 -5.75
C ARG A 354 10.29 14.21 -4.65
N GLY A 355 10.43 12.90 -4.49
CA GLY A 355 9.81 12.14 -3.41
C GLY A 355 10.29 12.57 -2.03
N GLU A 356 11.60 12.77 -1.86
CA GLU A 356 12.19 13.23 -0.60
C GLU A 356 11.70 14.63 -0.22
N LEU A 357 11.61 15.54 -1.19
CA LEU A 357 11.06 16.88 -0.98
C LEU A 357 9.58 16.83 -0.55
N ALA A 358 8.75 16.00 -1.19
CA ALA A 358 7.35 15.84 -0.81
C ALA A 358 7.21 15.28 0.63
N VAL A 359 8.06 14.33 1.02
CA VAL A 359 8.09 13.81 2.39
C VAL A 359 8.54 14.87 3.40
N LYS A 360 9.54 15.69 3.06
CA LYS A 360 10.00 16.80 3.91
C LYS A 360 8.87 17.83 4.12
N ASP A 361 8.16 18.19 3.06
CA ASP A 361 7.02 19.12 3.11
C ASP A 361 5.87 18.56 3.96
N ALA A 362 5.48 17.30 3.74
CA ALA A 362 4.47 16.64 4.57
C ALA A 362 4.86 16.59 6.06
N LYS A 363 6.14 16.30 6.36
CA LYS A 363 6.66 16.32 7.74
C LYS A 363 6.63 17.73 8.36
N LEU A 364 6.95 18.76 7.59
CA LEU A 364 6.82 20.15 8.04
C LEU A 364 5.36 20.47 8.35
N ARG A 365 4.44 20.10 7.46
CA ARG A 365 3.01 20.32 7.66
C ARG A 365 2.46 19.60 8.88
N ILE A 366 2.92 18.37 9.16
CA ILE A 366 2.56 17.64 10.37
C ILE A 366 3.04 18.41 11.61
N ARG A 367 4.30 18.87 11.64
CA ARG A 367 4.81 19.66 12.77
C ARG A 367 4.02 20.95 12.99
N ASP A 368 3.68 21.67 11.94
CA ASP A 368 2.87 22.89 12.06
C ASP A 368 1.48 22.62 12.66
N LEU A 369 0.87 21.49 12.28
CA LEU A 369 -0.42 21.06 12.84
C LEU A 369 -0.30 20.61 14.30
N GLU A 370 0.78 19.92 14.66
CA GLU A 370 1.09 19.54 16.05
C GLU A 370 1.28 20.78 16.93
N ASP A 371 2.02 21.78 16.44
CA ASP A 371 2.23 23.06 17.13
C ASP A 371 0.92 23.83 17.28
N ALA A 372 0.09 23.89 16.23
CA ALA A 372 -1.23 24.52 16.29
C ALA A 372 -2.14 23.81 17.31
N LEU A 373 -2.13 22.47 17.34
CA LEU A 373 -2.87 21.68 18.31
C LEU A 373 -2.39 21.97 19.74
N GLN A 374 -1.07 22.08 19.95
CA GLN A 374 -0.51 22.38 21.26
C GLN A 374 -0.90 23.79 21.74
N ARG A 375 -0.87 24.79 20.85
CA ARG A 375 -1.37 26.15 21.15
C ARG A 375 -2.85 26.12 21.52
N ALA A 376 -3.69 25.44 20.74
CA ALA A 376 -5.12 25.31 21.04
C ALA A 376 -5.39 24.64 22.40
N LYS A 377 -4.60 23.62 22.77
CA LYS A 377 -4.68 23.00 24.10
C LYS A 377 -4.30 23.97 25.22
N GLN A 378 -3.26 24.78 25.02
CA GLN A 378 -2.86 25.80 25.99
C GLN A 378 -3.93 26.89 26.14
N ASP A 379 -4.53 27.35 25.03
CA ASP A 379 -5.63 28.31 25.05
C ASP A 379 -6.87 27.77 25.77
N MET A 380 -7.23 26.51 25.51
CA MET A 380 -8.33 25.84 26.23
C MET A 380 -8.03 25.76 27.73
N ALA A 381 -6.81 25.37 28.12
CA ALA A 381 -6.42 25.34 29.52
C ALA A 381 -6.44 26.73 30.18
N ARG A 382 -6.12 27.79 29.43
CA ARG A 382 -6.24 29.18 29.89
C ARG A 382 -7.71 29.55 30.09
N GLN A 383 -8.59 29.29 29.13
CA GLN A 383 -10.02 29.57 29.23
C GLN A 383 -10.64 28.87 30.44
N VAL A 384 -10.30 27.60 30.69
CA VAL A 384 -10.78 26.87 31.88
C VAL A 384 -10.37 27.56 33.17
N ARG A 385 -9.14 28.08 33.26
CA ARG A 385 -8.69 28.86 34.43
C ARG A 385 -9.46 30.17 34.58
N GLU A 386 -9.63 30.92 33.49
CA GLU A 386 -10.40 32.18 33.50
C GLU A 386 -11.87 31.93 33.90
N TYR A 387 -12.50 30.86 33.42
CA TYR A 387 -13.85 30.46 33.84
C TYR A 387 -13.92 30.08 35.32
N GLN A 388 -12.92 29.38 35.84
CA GLN A 388 -12.87 29.04 37.26
C GLN A 388 -12.70 30.29 38.14
N GLU A 389 -11.86 31.23 37.73
CA GLU A 389 -11.69 32.52 38.42
C GLU A 389 -13.01 33.33 38.41
N LEU A 390 -13.68 33.40 37.26
CA LEU A 390 -14.98 34.08 37.16
C LEU A 390 -16.05 33.41 38.03
N MET A 391 -16.07 32.07 38.08
CA MET A 391 -16.95 31.32 38.97
C MET A 391 -16.68 31.66 40.43
N ASN A 392 -15.40 31.74 40.83
CA ASN A 392 -15.03 32.10 42.20
C ASN A 392 -15.50 33.53 42.55
N VAL A 393 -15.36 34.49 41.63
CA VAL A 393 -15.89 35.86 41.81
C VAL A 393 -17.41 35.84 41.95
N LYS A 394 -18.12 35.06 41.11
CA LYS A 394 -19.57 34.91 41.19
C LYS A 394 -20.00 34.35 42.55
N LEU A 395 -19.31 33.33 43.06
CA LEU A 395 -19.60 32.77 44.38
C LEU A 395 -19.35 33.79 45.50
N ALA A 396 -18.28 34.58 45.41
CA ALA A 396 -18.01 35.65 46.37
C ALA A 396 -19.14 36.70 46.35
N LEU A 397 -19.59 37.14 45.16
CA LEU A 397 -20.70 38.07 45.01
C LEU A 397 -22.02 37.48 45.54
N ASP A 398 -22.31 36.21 45.32
CA ASP A 398 -23.50 35.56 45.89
C ASP A 398 -23.45 35.57 47.42
N ILE A 399 -22.28 35.34 48.02
CA ILE A 399 -22.07 35.43 49.47
C ILE A 399 -22.31 36.86 49.94
N GLU A 400 -21.78 37.87 49.25
CA GLU A 400 -22.02 39.28 49.57
C GLU A 400 -23.51 39.64 49.48
N ILE A 401 -24.22 39.20 48.43
CA ILE A 401 -25.66 39.43 48.31
C ILE A 401 -26.41 38.74 49.46
N ALA A 402 -26.02 37.53 49.83
CA ALA A 402 -26.62 36.81 50.95
C ALA A 402 -26.35 37.51 52.29
N THR A 403 -25.15 38.06 52.52
CA THR A 403 -24.84 38.84 53.73
C THR A 403 -25.59 40.17 53.74
N TYR A 404 -25.67 40.89 52.62
CA TYR A 404 -26.49 42.09 52.49
C TYR A 404 -27.96 41.80 52.77
N ARG A 405 -28.54 40.73 52.19
CA ARG A 405 -29.91 40.31 52.48
C ARG A 405 -30.11 40.01 53.97
N LYS A 406 -29.21 39.26 54.60
CA LYS A 406 -29.28 38.94 56.03
C LYS A 406 -29.19 40.18 56.92
N LEU A 407 -28.36 41.16 56.55
CA LEU A 407 -28.27 42.46 57.24
C LEU A 407 -29.58 43.27 57.09
N LEU A 408 -30.14 43.33 55.88
CA LEU A 408 -31.44 43.97 55.65
C LEU A 408 -32.56 43.27 56.42
N GLU A 409 -32.64 41.93 56.38
CA GLU A 409 -33.61 41.15 57.16
C GLU A 409 -33.44 41.36 58.68
N GLY A 410 -32.20 41.50 59.15
CA GLY A 410 -31.89 41.84 60.53
C GLY A 410 -32.34 43.26 60.92
N GLU A 411 -32.21 44.22 60.00
CA GLU A 411 -32.67 45.60 60.20
C GLU A 411 -34.19 45.72 60.12
N GLU A 412 -34.83 45.03 59.18
CA GLU A 412 -36.28 44.88 59.11
C GLU A 412 -36.82 44.21 60.38
N SER A 413 -36.12 43.21 60.91
CA SER A 413 -36.46 42.60 62.21
C SER A 413 -36.34 43.60 63.37
N ARG A 414 -35.32 44.46 63.37
CA ARG A 414 -35.17 45.55 64.38
C ARG A 414 -36.24 46.62 64.25
N ILE A 415 -36.68 46.94 63.03
CA ILE A 415 -37.72 47.95 62.77
C ILE A 415 -39.12 47.37 63.05
N ALA A 416 -39.40 46.14 62.61
CA ALA A 416 -40.69 45.45 62.79
C ALA A 416 -40.94 45.01 64.25
N SER A 417 -39.88 44.71 65.01
CA SER A 417 -39.99 44.37 66.43
C SER A 417 -40.23 45.57 67.36
N GLY A 418 -40.18 46.81 66.84
CA GLY A 418 -40.13 48.01 67.69
C GLY A 418 -38.79 48.08 68.43
N GLY A 419 -38.02 49.13 68.16
CA GLY A 419 -36.65 49.30 68.62
C GLY A 419 -36.43 48.87 70.07
N SER A 420 -35.80 47.72 70.24
CA SER A 420 -35.32 47.20 71.53
C SER A 420 -33.79 47.23 71.52
N ASN A 421 -33.26 47.73 72.62
CA ASN A 421 -31.90 48.21 72.82
C ASN A 421 -30.82 47.22 72.36
N ALA A 422 -29.82 47.75 71.65
CA ALA A 422 -28.55 47.07 71.41
C ALA A 422 -27.90 46.71 72.75
N THR A 423 -27.89 45.43 73.10
CA THR A 423 -27.03 44.90 74.16
C THR A 423 -25.74 44.41 73.50
N ILE A 424 -24.69 45.23 73.61
CA ILE A 424 -23.34 44.89 73.20
C ILE A 424 -22.82 43.85 74.21
N HIS A 425 -22.77 42.59 73.82
CA HIS A 425 -21.97 41.59 74.52
C HIS A 425 -20.53 41.65 73.98
N VAL A 426 -19.68 42.41 74.68
CA VAL A 426 -18.22 42.25 74.59
C VAL A 426 -17.88 40.96 75.29
N GLN A 427 -17.62 39.89 74.54
CA GLN A 427 -17.01 38.69 75.10
C GLN A 427 -15.53 38.68 74.76
N GLN A 428 -14.76 39.11 75.75
CA GLN A 428 -13.32 39.00 75.84
C GLN A 428 -12.99 37.52 76.07
N SER A 429 -12.47 36.83 75.06
CA SER A 429 -11.83 35.52 75.23
C SER A 429 -10.34 35.66 74.96
N SER A 430 -9.60 35.76 76.06
CA SER A 430 -8.18 35.52 76.20
C SER A 430 -7.86 34.05 75.95
N GLY A 431 -6.73 33.78 75.29
CA GLY A 431 -5.99 32.53 75.52
C GLY A 431 -5.48 31.79 74.29
N GLY A 432 -4.17 31.92 74.05
CA GLY A 432 -3.31 30.95 73.34
C GLY A 432 -3.34 31.05 71.82
N TYR A 433 -2.26 30.91 71.06
CA TYR A 433 -0.95 30.37 71.38
C TYR A 433 0.01 30.68 70.20
N SER A 434 1.25 31.02 70.55
CA SER A 434 2.50 30.62 69.90
C SER A 434 2.74 30.95 68.42
N SER A 435 3.55 31.99 68.20
CA SER A 435 4.54 32.01 67.14
C SER A 435 5.61 30.93 67.38
N SER A 436 5.97 30.18 66.34
CA SER A 436 7.33 29.64 66.24
C SER A 436 7.71 29.43 64.77
N ALA A 437 8.77 30.13 64.38
CA ALA A 437 9.62 29.78 63.26
C ALA A 437 10.77 28.92 63.81
N SER A 438 11.06 27.82 63.14
CA SER A 438 12.28 26.99 63.14
C SER A 438 11.85 25.63 62.57
N GLY A 439 12.42 25.06 61.52
CA GLY A 439 13.85 24.86 61.28
C GLY A 439 14.19 23.39 61.58
N GLY A 440 14.78 22.70 60.61
CA GLY A 440 15.23 21.30 60.66
C GLY A 440 14.37 20.40 59.78
N GLY A 441 14.87 19.87 58.65
CA GLY A 441 15.70 18.66 58.59
C GLY A 441 14.78 17.44 58.74
N TYR A 442 14.76 16.36 57.96
CA TYR A 442 15.80 15.48 57.42
C TYR A 442 15.08 14.65 56.32
N GLY A 443 15.68 14.36 55.16
CA GLY A 443 16.42 13.11 54.97
C GLY A 443 15.65 12.11 54.08
N GLY A 444 16.34 11.56 53.05
CA GLY A 444 15.87 10.48 52.17
C GLY A 444 15.45 10.98 50.79
N GLY A 445 16.21 10.83 49.69
CA GLY A 445 17.19 9.81 49.41
C GLY A 445 16.53 8.53 48.88
N TYR A 446 15.93 8.60 47.69
CA TYR A 446 15.76 7.44 46.80
C TYR A 446 15.66 7.90 45.35
N ALA A 447 16.80 7.83 44.66
CA ALA A 447 16.84 7.44 43.27
C ALA A 447 16.76 5.91 43.24
N SER A 448 15.72 5.37 42.61
CA SER A 448 15.56 3.99 42.12
C SER A 448 14.07 3.84 41.81
N GLY A 449 13.61 3.30 40.70
CA GLY A 449 14.30 2.59 39.65
C GLY A 449 13.27 2.34 38.55
N GLY A 450 13.79 2.11 37.35
CA GLY A 450 12.97 1.61 36.26
C GLY A 450 12.30 0.31 36.66
N PHE A 451 11.00 0.22 36.39
CA PHE A 451 10.33 -1.06 36.31
C PHE A 451 10.20 -1.43 34.84
N SER A 452 11.19 -2.20 34.42
CA SER A 452 11.00 -3.26 33.44
C SER A 452 10.08 -4.30 34.06
N SER A 453 8.97 -4.62 33.39
CA SER A 453 8.31 -5.91 33.53
C SER A 453 8.61 -6.69 32.28
N GLY A 454 9.57 -7.61 32.41
CA GLY A 454 9.82 -8.66 31.44
C GLY A 454 8.85 -9.83 31.65
N GLY A 455 8.28 -10.28 30.54
CA GLY A 455 7.75 -11.62 30.28
C GLY A 455 7.62 -11.67 28.75
N GLY A 456 8.28 -12.54 27.99
CA GLY A 456 8.82 -13.86 28.30
C GLY A 456 8.18 -14.83 27.32
N GLY A 457 8.83 -15.05 26.18
CA GLY A 457 8.45 -15.98 25.11
C GLY A 457 8.67 -15.31 23.74
N GLY A 458 9.50 -15.80 22.81
CA GLY A 458 10.16 -17.08 22.65
C GLY A 458 10.14 -17.41 21.15
N GLY A 459 11.33 -17.48 20.52
CA GLY A 459 11.53 -17.83 19.11
C GLY A 459 12.03 -16.64 18.27
N GLY A 460 13.22 -16.60 17.68
CA GLY A 460 14.23 -17.62 17.45
C GLY A 460 14.56 -17.67 15.95
N TYR A 461 15.48 -16.83 15.48
CA TYR A 461 16.30 -17.12 14.28
C TYR A 461 17.50 -16.15 14.15
N GLY A 462 18.69 -16.74 14.25
CA GLY A 462 19.88 -16.46 13.43
C GLY A 462 20.43 -15.04 13.34
N SER A 463 21.34 -14.69 14.25
CA SER A 463 22.37 -13.66 14.00
C SER A 463 23.49 -14.28 13.16
N SER A 464 23.68 -13.78 11.94
CA SER A 464 24.86 -14.06 11.12
C SER A 464 25.97 -13.09 11.49
N THR A 465 26.97 -13.58 12.22
CA THR A 465 28.30 -12.96 12.35
C THR A 465 28.95 -12.80 10.97
N ILE A 466 29.19 -11.57 10.54
CA ILE A 466 30.01 -11.28 9.36
C ILE A 466 31.48 -11.37 9.78
N THR A 467 32.11 -12.50 9.50
CA THR A 467 33.57 -12.64 9.52
C THR A 467 34.11 -11.97 8.26
N LYS A 468 34.71 -10.77 8.39
CA LYS A 468 35.51 -10.19 7.31
C LYS A 468 36.83 -10.95 7.21
N SER A 469 36.96 -11.81 6.21
CA SER A 469 38.25 -12.34 5.76
C SER A 469 38.83 -11.38 4.71
N THR A 470 39.75 -10.53 5.11
CA THR A 470 40.67 -9.84 4.18
C THR A 470 41.72 -10.83 3.69
N VAL A 471 41.76 -11.10 2.39
CA VAL A 471 42.85 -11.84 1.75
C VAL A 471 43.89 -10.82 1.29
N SER A 472 45.02 -10.75 1.99
CA SER A 472 46.21 -10.02 1.57
C SER A 472 47.11 -10.93 0.75
N SER A 473 47.22 -10.67 -0.55
CA SER A 473 48.19 -11.31 -1.44
C SER A 473 49.56 -10.66 -1.28
N SER A 474 50.44 -11.30 -0.49
CA SER A 474 51.86 -10.93 -0.41
C SER A 474 52.63 -11.57 -1.57
N SER A 475 52.99 -10.77 -2.58
CA SER A 475 53.94 -11.17 -3.62
C SER A 475 55.36 -11.09 -3.05
N THR A 476 55.98 -12.25 -2.84
CA THR A 476 57.40 -12.34 -2.49
C THR A 476 58.21 -12.44 -3.79
N ARG A 477 58.87 -11.35 -4.19
CA ARG A 477 60.01 -11.44 -5.12
C ARG A 477 61.14 -12.15 -4.39
N ARG A 478 61.54 -13.33 -4.89
CA ARG A 478 62.89 -13.84 -4.64
C ARG A 478 63.85 -13.16 -5.62
N TYR A 479 65.00 -12.78 -5.07
CA TYR A 479 66.18 -12.27 -5.76
C TYR A 479 66.68 -13.24 -6.83
#